data_AF-A0A6N2XIU4-F1
#
_entry.id   AF-A0A6N2XIU4-F1
#
_cell.length_a   1.000
_cell.length_b   1.000
_cell.length_c   1.000
_cell.angle_alpha   90.00
_cell.angle_beta   90.00
_cell.angle_gamma   90.00
#
_symmetry.space_group_name_H-M   'P 1'
#
loop_
_entity.id
_entity.type
_entity.pdbx_description
1 polymer ?
#
loop_
_entity_poly.entity_id
_entity_poly.type
_entity_poly.pdbx_seq_one_letter_code
_entity_poly.pdbx_strand_id
1 'polypeptide(L)' 'MFEPKTKAVTRWGLSIKGTDVYFPKKETAINIGRLTLKMNPETEMFEEYRLWDLTSGVPQLIDEQRFDRTILIQ' A
#
# COMPACT_ATOMS: atom_id res chain seq x y z
N MET A 1 11.99 -26.60 17.65
CA MET A 1 11.19 -26.18 16.47
C MET A 1 11.35 -24.68 16.35
N PHE A 2 11.99 -24.18 15.29
CA PHE A 2 12.11 -22.74 15.04
C PHE A 2 10.83 -22.32 14.33
N GLU A 3 9.94 -21.60 15.02
CA GLU A 3 8.79 -21.00 14.35
C GLU A 3 9.26 -19.78 13.55
N PRO A 4 9.01 -19.72 12.23
CA PRO A 4 9.33 -18.54 11.44
C PRO A 4 8.59 -17.33 12.00
N LYS A 5 9.33 -16.26 12.31
CA LYS A 5 8.72 -15.00 12.78
C LYS A 5 8.41 -14.11 11.58
N THR A 6 7.25 -14.29 10.97
CA THR A 6 6.82 -13.44 9.86
C THR A 6 5.86 -12.34 10.31
N LYS A 7 5.92 -11.17 9.67
CA LYS A 7 4.95 -10.08 9.86
C LYS A 7 4.40 -9.61 8.53
N ALA A 8 3.08 -9.71 8.37
CA ALA A 8 2.36 -9.12 7.24
C ALA A 8 2.03 -7.64 7.53
N VAL A 9 2.23 -6.78 6.54
CA VAL A 9 1.88 -5.35 6.60
C VAL A 9 1.13 -4.99 5.32
N THR A 10 -0.08 -4.43 5.48
CA THR A 10 -0.86 -3.85 4.38
C THR A 10 -0.71 -2.34 4.40
N ARG A 11 -0.48 -1.74 3.24
CA ARG A 11 -0.40 -0.29 3.04
C ARG A 11 -1.38 0.13 1.95
N TRP A 12 -1.89 1.35 2.07
CA TRP A 12 -2.76 1.96 1.08
C TRP A 12 -2.01 3.12 0.45
N GLY A 13 -2.14 3.30 -0.86
CA GLY A 13 -1.45 4.38 -1.55
C GLY A 13 -2.19 4.92 -2.75
N LEU A 14 -1.75 6.10 -3.17
CA LEU A 14 -2.16 6.76 -4.41
C LEU A 14 -0.92 6.97 -5.27
N SER A 15 -1.00 6.61 -6.55
CA SER A 15 -0.02 7.00 -7.57
C SER A 15 -0.52 8.29 -8.21
N ILE A 16 0.22 9.38 -8.01
CA ILE A 16 -0.11 10.71 -8.54
C ILE A 16 1.04 11.13 -9.43
N LYS A 17 0.82 11.21 -10.75
CA LYS A 17 1.87 11.54 -11.74
C LYS A 17 3.13 10.66 -11.61
N GLY A 18 2.92 9.37 -11.36
CA GLY A 18 4.00 8.38 -11.19
C GLY A 18 4.72 8.46 -9.84
N THR A 19 4.25 9.27 -8.89
CA THR A 19 4.76 9.30 -7.51
C THR A 19 3.79 8.62 -6.56
N ASP A 20 4.28 7.65 -5.81
CA ASP A 20 3.49 6.94 -4.81
C ASP A 20 3.45 7.67 -3.46
N VAL A 21 2.24 7.89 -2.96
CA VAL A 21 1.98 8.47 -1.64
C VAL A 21 1.24 7.45 -0.80
N TYR A 22 1.82 7.09 0.35
CA TYR A 22 1.28 6.06 1.24
C TYR A 22 0.48 6.65 2.40
N PHE A 23 -0.58 5.95 2.79
CA PHE A 23 -1.49 6.32 3.86
C PHE A 23 -1.63 5.17 4.87
N PRO A 24 -1.73 5.49 6.18
CA PRO A 24 -1.86 4.48 7.22
C PRO A 24 -3.26 3.84 7.28
N LYS A 25 -4.28 4.53 6.74
CA LYS A 25 -5.68 4.10 6.77
C LYS A 25 -6.28 4.12 5.39
N LYS A 26 -7.07 3.09 5.07
CA LYS A 26 -7.80 2.95 3.81
C LYS A 26 -8.72 4.15 3.56
N GLU A 27 -9.46 4.57 4.58
CA GLU A 27 -10.43 5.66 4.49
C GLU A 27 -9.76 6.98 4.13
N THR A 28 -8.56 7.23 4.68
CA THR A 28 -7.76 8.41 4.34
C THR A 28 -7.31 8.37 2.89
N ALA A 29 -6.80 7.23 2.40
CA ALA A 29 -6.42 7.08 1.00
C ALA A 29 -7.60 7.33 0.04
N ILE A 30 -8.78 6.79 0.35
CA ILE A 30 -9.99 6.99 -0.46
C ILE A 30 -10.40 8.47 -0.48
N ASN A 31 -10.47 9.10 0.69
CA ASN A 31 -10.88 10.51 0.79
C ASN A 31 -9.92 11.43 0.02
N ILE A 32 -8.61 11.22 0.16
CA ILE A 32 -7.61 12.00 -0.56
C ILE A 32 -7.62 11.66 -2.06
N GLY A 33 -7.81 10.40 -2.43
CA GLY A 33 -7.86 9.97 -3.83
C GLY A 33 -9.00 10.64 -4.60
N ARG A 34 -10.20 10.67 -4.01
CA ARG A 34 -11.36 11.38 -4.58
C ARG A 34 -11.11 12.88 -4.75
N LEU A 35 -10.40 13.52 -3.82
CA LEU A 35 -10.02 14.93 -3.95
C LEU A 35 -8.98 15.13 -5.04
N THR A 36 -8.01 14.23 -5.12
CA THR A 36 -6.88 14.32 -6.06
C THR A 36 -7.34 14.10 -7.49
N LEU A 37 -8.30 13.20 -7.75
CA LEU A 37 -8.89 12.99 -9.08
C LEU A 37 -9.43 14.25 -9.73
N LYS A 38 -9.89 15.24 -8.94
CA LYS A 38 -10.37 16.53 -9.46
C LYS A 38 -9.26 17.37 -10.12
N MET A 39 -8.01 17.17 -9.70
CA MET A 39 -6.84 17.92 -10.17
C MET A 39 -5.88 17.08 -11.00
N ASN A 40 -5.86 15.77 -10.78
CA ASN A 40 -5.01 14.78 -11.43
C ASN A 40 -5.87 13.56 -11.79
N PRO A 41 -6.60 13.60 -12.92
CA PRO A 41 -7.51 12.53 -13.35
C PRO A 41 -6.83 11.16 -13.52
N GLU A 42 -5.52 11.15 -13.71
CA GLU A 42 -4.65 9.98 -13.78
C GLU A 42 -4.30 9.36 -12.41
N THR A 43 -4.91 9.84 -11.31
CA THR A 43 -4.63 9.30 -9.98
C THR A 43 -5.14 7.87 -9.88
N GLU A 44 -4.23 6.95 -9.58
CA GLU A 44 -4.55 5.54 -9.33
C GLU A 44 -4.48 5.25 -7.84
N MET A 45 -5.36 4.38 -7.34
CA MET A 45 -5.30 3.90 -5.95
C MET A 45 -4.82 2.46 -5.94
N PHE A 46 -3.95 2.13 -4.98
CA PHE A 46 -3.46 0.78 -4.82
C PHE A 46 -3.42 0.34 -3.36
N GLU A 47 -3.40 -0.97 -3.19
CA GLU A 47 -3.19 -1.67 -1.93
C GLU A 47 -1.94 -2.52 -2.07
N GLU A 48 -1.02 -2.42 -1.10
CA GLU A 48 0.27 -3.08 -1.12
C GLU A 48 0.40 -4.00 0.09
N TYR A 49 0.63 -5.28 -0.15
CA TYR A 49 0.87 -6.28 0.87
C TYR A 49 2.35 -6.61 0.91
N ARG A 50 2.95 -6.52 2.09
CA ARG A 50 4.35 -6.89 2.32
C ARG A 50 4.46 -7.96 3.39
N LEU A 51 5.23 -9.00 3.12
CA LEU A 51 5.58 -10.02 4.10
C LEU A 51 7.03 -9.85 4.53
N TRP A 52 7.26 -9.67 5.83
CA TRP A 52 8.59 -9.48 6.40
C TRP A 52 9.01 -10.70 7.23
N ASP A 53 10.25 -11.17 7.04
CA ASP A 53 10.93 -12.10 7.94
C ASP A 53 11.56 -11.30 9.08
N LEU A 54 11.33 -11.73 10.31
CA LEU A 54 11.90 -11.15 11.53
C LEU A 54 12.82 -12.14 12.27
N THR A 55 13.09 -13.32 11.69
CA THR A 55 13.81 -14.42 12.34
C THR A 55 15.24 -14.05 12.73
N SER A 56 15.92 -13.25 11.90
CA SER A 56 17.31 -12.80 12.12
C SER A 56 17.44 -11.57 13.03
N GLY A 57 16.32 -11.01 13.51
CA GLY A 57 16.29 -9.73 14.23
C GLY A 57 16.38 -8.49 13.33
N VAL A 58 16.80 -8.65 12.07
CA VAL A 58 16.75 -7.61 11.03
C VAL A 58 15.56 -7.92 10.10
N PRO A 59 14.55 -7.04 9.98
CA PRO A 59 13.44 -7.26 9.08
C PRO A 59 13.90 -7.40 7.62
N GLN A 60 13.58 -8.52 6.98
CA GLN A 60 13.85 -8.76 5.56
C GLN A 60 12.53 -8.91 4.80
N LEU A 61 12.38 -8.19 3.68
CA LEU A 61 11.20 -8.33 2.84
C LEU A 61 11.26 -9.65 2.08
N ILE A 62 10.27 -10.51 2.28
CA ILE A 62 10.16 -11.82 1.62
C ILE A 62 9.26 -11.73 0.39
N ASP A 63 8.15 -10.99 0.50
CA ASP A 63 7.15 -10.89 -0.56
C ASP A 63 6.53 -9.49 -0.59
N GLU A 64 6.21 -9.01 -1.78
CA GLU A 64 5.54 -7.75 -2.04
C GLU A 64 4.54 -7.92 -3.18
N GLN A 65 3.28 -7.61 -2.90
CA GLN A 65 2.20 -7.68 -3.87
C GLN A 65 1.44 -6.36 -3.90
N ARG A 66 1.18 -5.86 -5.11
CA ARG A 66 0.45 -4.62 -5.35
C ARG A 66 -0.83 -4.91 -6.11
N PHE A 67 -1.94 -4.38 -5.62
CA PHE A 67 -3.26 -4.55 -6.18
C PHE A 67 -3.84 -3.21 -6.57
N ASP A 68 -4.35 -3.10 -7.80
CA ASP A 68 -5.12 -1.95 -8.23
C ASP A 68 -6.46 -1.90 -7.46
N ARG A 69 -6.74 -0.71 -6.93
CA ARG A 69 -7.93 -0.35 -6.14
C ARG A 69 -8.52 0.98 -6.61
N THR A 70 -8.19 1.43 -7.81
CA THR A 70 -8.67 2.70 -8.40
C THR A 70 -10.20 2.77 -8.44
N ILE A 71 -10.89 1.64 -8.57
CA ILE A 71 -12.36 1.55 -8.48
C ILE A 71 -12.95 2.12 -7.18
N LEU A 72 -12.16 2.21 -6.10
CA LEU A 72 -12.63 2.74 -4.81
C LEU A 72 -12.70 4.27 -4.77
N ILE A 73 -12.04 4.95 -5.71
CA ILE A 73 -11.98 6.42 -5.77
C ILE A 73 -12.72 7.00 -6.97
N GLN A 74 -13.18 6.16 -7.90
CA GLN A 74 -14.03 6.54 -9.04
C GLN A 74 -15.46 6.92 -8.61
#